data_AF-A0A959JLM6-F1
#
_entry.id   AF-A0A959JLM6-F1
#
_cell.length_a   1.000
_cell.length_b   1.000
_cell.length_c   1.000
_cell.angle_alpha   90.00
_cell.angle_beta   90.00
_cell.angle_gamma   90.00
#
_symmetry.space_group_name_H-M   'P 1'
#
loop_
_entity.id
_entity.type
_entity.pdbx_description
1 polymer ?
#
loop_
_entity_poly.entity_id
_entity_poly.type
_entity_poly.pdbx_seq_one_letter_code
_entity_poly.pdbx_strand_id
1 'polypeptide(L)'
;MESILKYFSHLDDKQRQQIELLMPLYQEWNSQINVISRKDIENLYLHHVLHSLAIAKFIDFVPNTHILDLGTGGGFPGIPLAILFPECQFLLVDSIRKKLKVVEHVIEALELQNVKIN
;
A
#
# COMPACT_ATOMS: atom_id res chain seq x y z
N MET A 1 -8.40 5.22 9.17
CA MET A 1 -8.78 3.88 9.65
C MET A 1 -10.30 3.66 9.66
N GLU A 2 -11.11 4.50 10.32
CA GLU A 2 -12.58 4.32 10.38
C GLU A 2 -13.25 4.13 9.01
N SER A 3 -12.87 4.93 8.02
CA SER A 3 -13.38 4.82 6.64
C SER A 3 -13.06 3.47 5.99
N ILE A 4 -11.92 2.85 6.33
CA ILE A 4 -11.53 1.54 5.80
C ILE A 4 -12.35 0.45 6.47
N LEU A 5 -12.45 0.46 7.80
CA LEU A 5 -13.19 -0.55 8.57
C LEU A 5 -14.69 -0.59 8.23
N LYS A 6 -15.26 0.54 7.81
CA LYS A 6 -16.63 0.60 7.28
C LYS A 6 -16.85 -0.32 6.07
N TYR A 7 -15.86 -0.46 5.18
CA TYR A 7 -15.96 -1.28 3.98
C TYR A 7 -15.24 -2.63 4.10
N PHE A 8 -14.21 -2.73 4.93
CA PHE A 8 -13.38 -3.91 5.15
C PHE A 8 -13.42 -4.29 6.63
N SER A 9 -14.55 -4.85 7.06
CA SER A 9 -14.80 -5.20 8.47
C SER A 9 -14.04 -6.44 8.96
N HIS A 10 -13.62 -7.31 8.03
CA HIS A 10 -13.04 -8.64 8.32
C HIS A 10 -11.51 -8.68 8.23
N LEU A 11 -10.83 -7.55 8.39
CA LEU A 11 -9.37 -7.51 8.46
C LEU A 11 -8.89 -8.22 9.73
N ASP A 12 -7.86 -9.05 9.58
CA ASP A 12 -7.16 -9.63 10.73
C ASP A 12 -6.32 -8.59 11.48
N ASP A 13 -5.79 -8.96 12.65
CA ASP A 13 -5.04 -8.04 13.50
C ASP A 13 -3.75 -7.56 12.84
N LYS A 14 -3.07 -8.41 12.06
CA LYS A 14 -1.84 -8.05 11.35
C LYS A 14 -2.14 -7.03 10.24
N GLN A 15 -3.17 -7.27 9.44
CA GLN A 15 -3.61 -6.37 8.39
C GLN A 15 -4.02 -5.00 8.94
N ARG A 16 -4.75 -4.98 10.07
CA ARG A 16 -5.11 -3.73 10.75
C ARG A 16 -3.89 -2.95 11.18
N GLN A 17 -2.95 -3.60 11.86
CA GLN A 17 -1.69 -2.98 12.30
C GLN A 17 -0.88 -2.45 11.11
N GLN A 18 -0.74 -3.23 10.04
CA GLN A 18 -0.04 -2.81 8.83
C GLN A 18 -0.69 -1.58 8.20
N ILE A 19 -2.03 -1.55 8.09
CA ILE A 19 -2.75 -0.38 7.55
C ILE A 19 -2.59 0.83 8.47
N GLU A 20 -2.65 0.66 9.79
CA GLU A 20 -2.44 1.73 10.78
C GLU A 20 -1.05 2.36 10.67
N LEU A 21 -0.03 1.54 10.40
CA LEU A 21 1.36 1.98 10.24
C LEU A 21 1.59 2.78 8.95
N LEU A 22 0.71 2.69 7.94
CA LEU A 22 0.87 3.43 6.68
C LEU A 22 0.94 4.94 6.91
N MET A 23 0.05 5.50 7.74
CA MET A 23 0.01 6.95 7.96
C MET A 23 1.33 7.52 8.51
N PRO A 24 1.86 7.05 9.67
CA PRO A 24 3.12 7.56 10.19
C PRO A 24 4.30 7.31 9.23
N LEU A 25 4.37 6.15 8.58
CA LEU A 25 5.43 5.84 7.60
C LEU A 25 5.42 6.82 6.42
N TYR A 26 4.27 7.03 5.80
CA TYR A 26 4.18 7.95 4.67
C TYR A 26 4.37 9.40 5.10
N GLN A 27 3.93 9.82 6.29
CA GLN A 27 4.21 11.17 6.80
C GLN A 27 5.70 11.42 6.99
N GLU A 28 6.42 10.46 7.59
CA GLU A 28 7.87 10.52 7.76
C GLU A 28 8.56 10.65 6.40
N TRP A 29 8.27 9.74 5.47
CA TRP A 29 8.92 9.76 4.16
C TRP A 29 8.53 10.96 3.32
N ASN A 30 7.29 11.46 3.43
CA ASN A 30 6.85 12.63 2.69
C ASN A 30 7.58 13.92 3.13
N SER A 31 8.14 13.95 4.35
CA SER A 31 9.00 15.04 4.81
C SER A 31 10.38 15.07 4.11
N GLN A 32 10.83 13.93 3.61
CA GLN A 32 12.14 13.76 2.96
C GLN A 32 12.02 13.77 1.43
N ILE A 33 11.02 13.05 0.91
CA ILE A 33 10.77 12.82 -0.50
C ILE A 33 9.29 13.09 -0.72
N ASN A 34 8.92 14.12 -1.48
CA ASN A 34 7.51 14.44 -1.76
C ASN A 34 6.86 13.34 -2.63
N VAL A 35 6.51 12.21 -2.03
CA VAL A 35 5.89 11.05 -2.68
C VAL A 35 4.40 11.27 -2.88
N ILE A 36 3.76 11.91 -1.90
CA ILE A 36 2.34 12.27 -1.90
C ILE A 36 2.24 13.79 -1.82
N SER A 37 1.28 14.38 -2.52
CA SER A 37 1.12 15.84 -2.45
C SER A 37 0.86 16.27 -1.00
N ARG A 38 1.45 17.39 -0.57
CA ARG A 38 1.32 17.86 0.83
C ARG A 38 -0.12 18.10 1.27
N LYS A 39 -1.00 18.45 0.31
CA LYS A 39 -2.44 18.64 0.57
C LYS A 39 -3.16 17.32 0.81
N ASP A 40 -2.57 16.21 0.38
CA ASP A 40 -3.24 14.92 0.28
C ASP A 40 -2.75 13.89 1.29
N ILE A 41 -1.59 14.13 1.91
CA ILE A 41 -1.07 13.27 2.98
C ILE A 41 -2.03 13.17 4.17
N GLU A 42 -2.73 14.26 4.51
CA GLU A 42 -3.76 14.26 5.56
C GLU A 42 -4.95 13.35 5.21
N ASN A 43 -5.19 13.15 3.90
CA ASN A 43 -6.27 12.32 3.36
C ASN A 43 -5.78 10.95 2.90
N LEU A 44 -4.57 10.52 3.30
CA LEU A 44 -3.93 9.28 2.86
C LEU A 44 -4.88 8.08 2.86
N TYR A 45 -5.59 7.88 3.98
CA TYR A 45 -6.47 6.73 4.12
C TYR A 45 -7.63 6.74 3.13
N LEU A 46 -8.19 7.90 2.80
CA LEU A 46 -9.34 8.01 1.91
C LEU A 46 -8.90 7.98 0.44
N HIS A 47 -7.94 8.82 0.07
CA HIS A 47 -7.59 9.05 -1.33
C HIS A 47 -6.58 8.05 -1.89
N HIS A 48 -5.78 7.40 -1.03
CA HIS A 48 -4.78 6.43 -1.48
C HIS A 48 -5.09 5.03 -1.00
N VAL A 49 -5.25 4.81 0.32
CA VAL A 49 -5.43 3.45 0.85
C VAL A 49 -6.79 2.88 0.47
N LEU A 50 -7.90 3.54 0.86
CA LEU A 50 -9.25 3.06 0.54
C LEU A 50 -9.50 3.02 -0.97
N HIS A 51 -8.99 4.00 -1.72
CA HIS A 51 -9.07 3.99 -3.17
C HIS A 51 -8.38 2.76 -3.78
N SER A 52 -7.19 2.38 -3.29
CA SER A 52 -6.49 1.19 -3.74
C SER A 52 -7.25 -0.10 -3.38
N LEU A 53 -7.76 -0.17 -2.14
CA LEU A 53 -8.53 -1.33 -1.68
C LEU A 53 -9.85 -1.49 -2.43
N ALA A 54 -10.39 -0.46 -3.09
CA ALA A 54 -11.61 -0.56 -3.87
C ALA A 54 -11.54 -1.63 -4.98
N ILE A 55 -10.34 -1.92 -5.51
CA ILE A 55 -10.11 -3.02 -6.48
C ILE A 55 -10.58 -4.36 -5.89
N ALA A 56 -10.33 -4.59 -4.60
CA ALA A 56 -10.72 -5.80 -3.88
C ALA A 56 -12.23 -5.98 -3.69
N LYS A 57 -13.04 -4.98 -4.07
CA LYS A 57 -14.51 -5.11 -4.12
C LYS A 57 -15.01 -5.73 -5.41
N PHE A 58 -14.19 -5.76 -6.45
CA PHE A 58 -14.54 -6.29 -7.76
C PHE A 58 -13.77 -7.55 -8.11
N ILE A 59 -12.58 -7.71 -7.52
CA ILE A 59 -11.68 -8.83 -7.79
C ILE A 59 -11.25 -9.44 -6.46
N ASP A 60 -11.45 -10.74 -6.34
CA ASP A 60 -10.88 -11.57 -5.29
C ASP A 60 -9.73 -12.38 -5.90
N PHE A 61 -8.49 -12.03 -5.56
CA PHE A 61 -7.33 -12.68 -6.17
C PHE A 61 -7.16 -14.09 -5.62
N VAL A 62 -7.00 -15.06 -6.52
CA VAL A 62 -6.71 -16.45 -6.12
C VAL A 62 -5.30 -16.50 -5.52
N PRO A 63 -5.06 -17.32 -4.46
CA PRO A 63 -3.73 -17.51 -3.90
C PRO A 63 -2.68 -17.83 -4.96
N ASN A 64 -1.46 -17.33 -4.78
CA ASN A 64 -0.34 -17.41 -5.73
C ASN A 64 -0.54 -16.64 -7.05
N THR A 65 -1.55 -15.77 -7.17
CA THR A 65 -1.64 -14.85 -8.31
C THR A 65 -0.44 -13.91 -8.33
N HIS A 66 0.10 -13.63 -9.51
CA HIS A 66 1.15 -12.64 -9.72
C HIS A 66 0.54 -11.34 -10.25
N ILE A 67 0.76 -10.24 -9.54
CA ILE A 67 0.22 -8.91 -9.85
C ILE A 67 1.39 -7.96 -10.16
N LEU A 68 1.26 -7.21 -11.26
CA LEU A 68 2.17 -6.14 -11.63
C LEU A 68 1.48 -4.79 -11.38
N ASP A 69 2.12 -3.93 -10.59
CA ASP A 69 1.76 -2.53 -10.42
C ASP A 69 2.78 -1.65 -11.16
N LEU A 70 2.43 -1.21 -12.36
CA LEU A 70 3.29 -0.41 -13.24
C LEU A 70 3.06 1.09 -13.01
N GLY A 71 4.11 1.79 -12.59
CA GLY A 71 4.01 3.20 -12.18
C GLY A 71 3.51 3.34 -10.74
N THR A 72 3.93 2.43 -9.85
CA THR A 72 3.42 2.33 -8.47
C THR A 72 3.63 3.61 -7.63
N GLY A 73 4.54 4.48 -8.06
CA GLY A 73 4.87 5.71 -7.36
C GLY A 73 5.27 5.45 -5.92
N GLY A 74 4.43 5.89 -4.99
CA GLY A 74 4.59 5.65 -3.55
C GLY A 74 4.23 4.25 -3.07
N GLY A 75 3.94 3.31 -3.97
CA GLY A 75 3.48 1.97 -3.61
C GLY A 75 1.96 1.80 -3.72
N PHE A 76 1.28 2.63 -4.51
CA PHE A 76 -0.18 2.56 -4.66
C PHE A 76 -0.55 2.20 -6.11
N PRO A 77 -1.46 1.22 -6.32
CA PRO A 77 -2.23 0.48 -5.32
C PRO A 77 -1.55 -0.76 -4.70
N GLY A 78 -0.31 -1.08 -5.10
CA GLY A 78 0.37 -2.34 -4.76
C GLY A 78 0.46 -2.64 -3.26
N ILE A 79 0.90 -1.70 -2.42
CA ILE A 79 1.10 -1.91 -0.97
C ILE A 79 -0.22 -2.20 -0.24
N PRO A 80 -1.29 -1.39 -0.38
CA PRO A 80 -2.58 -1.73 0.24
C PRO A 80 -3.12 -3.10 -0.19
N LEU A 81 -2.96 -3.46 -1.46
CA LEU A 81 -3.42 -4.76 -1.96
C LEU A 81 -2.56 -5.91 -1.44
N ALA A 82 -1.24 -5.72 -1.31
CA ALA A 82 -0.36 -6.74 -0.75
C ALA A 82 -0.66 -7.06 0.71
N ILE A 83 -1.10 -6.06 1.49
CA ILE A 83 -1.61 -6.28 2.86
C ILE A 83 -2.88 -7.12 2.83
N LEU A 84 -3.82 -6.80 1.94
CA LEU A 84 -5.12 -7.48 1.88
C LEU A 84 -5.02 -8.91 1.32
N PHE A 85 -4.08 -9.16 0.41
CA PHE A 85 -3.89 -10.44 -0.27
C PHE A 85 -2.49 -11.03 0.01
N PRO A 86 -2.23 -11.49 1.25
CA PRO A 86 -0.89 -11.94 1.66
C PRO A 86 -0.39 -13.18 0.89
N GLU A 87 -1.30 -13.96 0.30
CA GLU A 87 -0.96 -15.15 -0.49
C GLU A 87 -0.66 -14.84 -1.97
N CYS A 88 -0.82 -13.59 -2.42
CA CYS A 88 -0.52 -13.16 -3.78
C CYS A 88 0.86 -12.52 -3.86
N GLN A 89 1.49 -12.57 -5.04
CA GLN A 89 2.82 -11.99 -5.28
C GLN A 89 2.71 -10.68 -6.05
N PHE A 90 3.29 -9.61 -5.51
CA PHE A 90 3.24 -8.28 -6.12
C PHE A 90 4.61 -7.84 -6.62
N LEU A 91 4.67 -7.33 -7.85
CA LEU A 91 5.82 -6.65 -8.42
C LEU A 91 5.46 -5.18 -8.67
N LEU A 92 6.12 -4.28 -7.95
CA LEU A 92 5.88 -2.84 -7.98
C LEU A 92 6.99 -2.18 -8.79
N VAL A 93 6.62 -1.51 -9.88
CA VAL A 93 7.58 -0.97 -10.85
C VAL A 93 7.43 0.53 -10.95
N ASP A 94 8.53 1.28 -10.89
CA ASP A 94 8.52 2.73 -11.13
C ASP A 94 9.84 3.21 -11.75
N SER A 95 9.75 4.20 -12.66
CA SER A 95 10.94 4.77 -13.29
C SER A 95 11.75 5.69 -12.36
N ILE A 96 11.16 6.12 -11.23
CA ILE A 96 11.75 7.06 -10.30
C ILE A 96 12.29 6.32 -9.08
N ARG A 97 13.61 6.05 -9.09
CA ARG A 97 14.32 5.34 -8.01
C ARG A 97 14.10 5.92 -6.60
N LYS A 98 13.95 7.24 -6.47
CA LYS A 98 13.70 7.87 -5.16
C LYS A 98 12.35 7.46 -4.57
N LYS A 99 11.33 7.21 -5.40
CA LYS A 99 10.03 6.73 -4.95
C LYS A 99 10.10 5.26 -4.56
N LEU A 100 10.77 4.43 -5.36
CA LEU A 100 11.03 3.02 -5.01
C LEU A 100 11.75 2.86 -3.68
N LYS A 101 12.69 3.76 -3.36
CA LYS A 101 13.33 3.77 -2.03
C LYS A 101 12.30 3.91 -0.90
N VAL A 102 11.30 4.76 -1.06
CA VAL A 102 10.22 4.88 -0.04
C VAL A 102 9.42 3.59 0.04
N VAL A 103 9.05 3.01 -1.10
CA VAL A 103 8.33 1.73 -1.16
C VAL A 103 9.12 0.61 -0.46
N GLU A 104 10.42 0.54 -0.69
CA GLU A 104 11.33 -0.43 -0.04
C GLU A 104 11.25 -0.34 1.49
N HIS A 105 11.36 0.86 2.06
CA HIS A 105 11.30 1.03 3.51
C HIS A 105 9.90 0.75 4.07
N VAL A 106 8.84 1.05 3.31
CA VAL A 106 7.46 0.70 3.68
C VAL A 106 7.28 -0.82 3.68
N ILE A 107 7.82 -1.53 2.69
CA ILE A 107 7.78 -3.01 2.63
C ILE A 107 8.48 -3.61 3.85
N GLU A 108 9.68 -3.12 4.19
CA GLU A 108 10.46 -3.58 5.34
C GLU A 108 9.73 -3.31 6.67
N ALA A 109 9.23 -2.08 6.87
CA ALA A 109 8.56 -1.69 8.11
C ALA A 109 7.23 -2.43 8.34
N LEU A 110 6.54 -2.83 7.26
CA LEU A 110 5.31 -3.61 7.32
C LEU A 110 5.56 -5.12 7.28
N GLU A 111 6.81 -5.56 7.16
CA GLU A 111 7.22 -6.96 7.03
C GLU A 111 6.50 -7.70 5.87
N LEU A 112 6.28 -7.01 4.75
CA LEU A 112 5.62 -7.59 3.58
C LEU A 112 6.57 -8.53 2.84
N GLN A 113 6.31 -9.83 2.93
CA GLN A 113 7.12 -10.88 2.30
C GLN A 113 6.73 -11.16 0.84
N ASN A 114 5.58 -10.64 0.41
CA ASN A 114 4.94 -10.96 -0.86
C ASN A 114 5.06 -9.83 -1.89
N VAL A 115 6.03 -8.92 -1.69
CA VAL A 115 6.23 -7.74 -2.53
C VAL A 115 7.68 -7.66 -3.01
N LYS A 116 7.86 -7.38 -4.30
CA LYS A 116 9.16 -7.06 -4.92
C LYS A 116 9.07 -5.72 -5.64
N ILE A 117 10.18 -5.00 -5.72
CA ILE A 117 10.29 -3.73 -6.43
C ILE A 117 11.25 -3.82 -7.62
N ASN A 118 11.00 -3.04 -8.68
CA ASN A 118 11.88 -2.93 -9.85
C ASN A 118 11.92 -1.49 -10.41
#